data_AF-E6X007-F1
#
_entry.id   AF-E6X007-F1
#
_cell.length_a   1.000
_cell.length_b   1.000
_cell.length_c   1.000
_cell.angle_alpha   90.00
_cell.angle_beta   90.00
_cell.angle_gamma   90.00
#
_symmetry.space_group_name_H-M   'P 1'
#
loop_
_entity.id
_entity.type
_entity.pdbx_description
1 polymer ?
#
loop_
_entity_poly.entity_id
_entity_poly.type
_entity_poly.pdbx_seq_one_letter_code
_entity_poly.pdbx_strand_id
1 'polypeptide(L)'
;MNRWRFTLVLVLGLSGMLSAGSFDRNCVPCHRKEGVSLRKTFMNALLIYSGEHNMKAGLKYFLRHPSKETSVMGEEYFKNHRLMPPSTLSDRELEEALDEYWERYKVIGRLR
;
A
#
# COMPACT_ATOMS: atom_id res chain seq x y z
N MET A 1 -47.84 -21.85 13.87
CA MET A 1 -46.91 -21.71 12.72
C MET A 1 -46.55 -20.25 12.55
N ASN A 2 -45.33 -19.95 12.07
CA ASN A 2 -44.78 -18.62 11.73
C ASN A 2 -43.93 -17.91 12.81
N ARG A 3 -42.89 -18.58 13.33
CA ARG A 3 -41.72 -17.89 13.94
C ARG A 3 -40.55 -17.67 12.95
N TRP A 4 -40.71 -18.11 11.70
CA TRP A 4 -39.62 -18.21 10.71
C TRP A 4 -39.59 -17.07 9.67
N ARG A 5 -40.49 -16.08 9.78
CA ARG A 5 -40.52 -14.94 8.83
C ARG A 5 -39.67 -13.75 9.27
N PHE A 6 -39.27 -13.67 10.54
CA PHE A 6 -38.44 -12.57 11.06
C PHE A 6 -36.94 -12.86 11.01
N THR A 7 -36.53 -14.12 10.92
CA THR A 7 -35.10 -14.50 10.95
C THR A 7 -34.38 -14.23 9.62
N LEU A 8 -35.12 -14.08 8.51
CA LEU A 8 -34.55 -13.94 7.18
C LEU A 8 -34.21 -12.49 6.79
N VAL A 9 -34.66 -11.50 7.57
CA VAL A 9 -34.34 -10.08 7.34
C VAL A 9 -33.06 -9.66 8.07
N LEU A 10 -32.64 -10.38 9.12
CA LEU A 10 -31.45 -10.02 9.92
C LEU A 10 -30.11 -10.43 9.27
N VAL A 11 -30.12 -11.32 8.28
CA VAL A 11 -28.89 -11.81 7.61
C VAL A 11 -28.46 -10.90 6.45
N LEU A 12 -29.35 -10.04 5.93
CA LEU A 12 -29.04 -9.08 4.86
C LEU A 12 -28.27 -7.83 5.34
N GLY A 13 -28.03 -7.69 6.65
CA GLY A 13 -27.39 -6.51 7.26
C GLY A 13 -25.87 -6.56 7.41
N LEU A 14 -25.18 -7.65 7.04
CA LEU A 14 -23.74 -7.81 7.27
C LEU A 14 -22.87 -7.85 6.01
N SER A 15 -23.38 -7.34 4.89
CA SER A 15 -22.52 -6.97 3.75
C SER A 15 -21.83 -5.64 4.05
N GLY A 16 -21.08 -5.59 5.14
CA GLY A 16 -20.07 -4.56 5.35
C GLY A 16 -19.07 -4.72 4.23
N MET A 17 -19.31 -4.03 3.12
CA MET A 17 -18.31 -3.77 2.09
C MET A 17 -17.17 -3.02 2.79
N LEU A 18 -16.23 -3.77 3.37
CA LEU A 18 -14.89 -3.32 3.61
C LEU A 18 -14.31 -3.03 2.23
N SER A 19 -14.68 -1.86 1.70
CA SER A 19 -14.09 -1.31 0.49
C SER A 19 -12.60 -1.23 0.78
N ALA A 20 -11.84 -2.07 0.08
CA ALA A 20 -10.39 -2.10 0.15
C ALA A 20 -9.87 -0.66 0.00
N GLY A 21 -8.97 -0.21 0.88
CA GLY A 21 -8.45 1.15 0.86
C GLY A 21 -7.69 1.49 -0.43
N SER A 22 -7.27 2.75 -0.59
CA SER A 22 -6.52 3.17 -1.79
C SER A 22 -5.26 2.31 -2.00
N PHE A 23 -4.56 1.95 -0.92
CA PHE A 23 -3.39 1.09 -0.98
C PHE A 23 -3.72 -0.33 -1.43
N ASP A 24 -4.80 -0.91 -0.90
CA ASP A 24 -5.19 -2.29 -1.23
C ASP A 24 -5.65 -2.44 -2.68
N ARG A 25 -6.32 -1.42 -3.23
CA ARG A 25 -6.79 -1.43 -4.61
C ARG A 25 -5.66 -1.16 -5.60
N ASN A 26 -4.75 -0.24 -5.27
CA ASN A 26 -3.79 0.30 -6.23
C ASN A 26 -2.37 -0.29 -6.11
N CYS A 27 -1.96 -0.77 -4.93
CA CYS A 27 -0.58 -1.20 -4.69
C CYS A 27 -0.46 -2.72 -4.53
N VAL A 28 -1.32 -3.33 -3.72
CA VAL A 28 -1.24 -4.75 -3.36
C VAL A 28 -1.31 -5.70 -4.57
N PRO A 29 -2.18 -5.52 -5.59
CA PRO A 29 -2.32 -6.49 -6.68
C PRO A 29 -1.03 -6.67 -7.47
N CYS A 30 -0.38 -5.57 -7.88
CA CYS A 30 0.87 -5.61 -8.62
C CYS A 30 2.01 -6.17 -7.75
N HIS A 31 2.15 -5.73 -6.50
CA HIS A 31 3.19 -6.25 -5.61
C HIS A 31 3.04 -7.75 -5.33
N ARG A 32 1.81 -8.25 -5.22
CA ARG A 32 1.56 -9.69 -5.08
C ARG A 32 1.93 -10.45 -6.34
N LYS A 33 1.54 -9.94 -7.51
CA LYS A 33 1.81 -10.58 -8.81
C LYS A 33 3.30 -10.65 -9.11
N GLU A 34 4.03 -9.57 -8.87
CA GLU A 34 5.47 -9.48 -9.17
C GLU A 34 6.34 -10.10 -8.05
N GLY A 35 5.75 -10.61 -6.98
CA GLY A 35 6.50 -11.21 -5.86
C GLY A 35 7.31 -10.20 -5.02
N VAL A 36 6.99 -8.91 -5.14
CA VAL A 36 7.72 -7.82 -4.47
C VAL A 36 7.12 -7.55 -3.11
N SER A 37 7.83 -7.94 -2.05
CA SER A 37 7.36 -7.77 -0.68
C SER A 37 7.23 -6.29 -0.28
N LEU A 38 6.00 -5.81 -0.11
CA LEU A 38 5.67 -4.50 0.44
C LEU A 38 6.32 -4.23 1.81
N ARG A 39 6.35 -5.21 2.73
CA ARG A 39 7.02 -5.03 4.03
C ARG A 39 8.51 -4.72 3.87
N LYS A 40 9.23 -5.51 3.08
CA LYS A 40 10.66 -5.29 2.76
C LYS A 40 10.89 -3.94 2.09
N THR A 41 10.08 -3.58 1.11
CA THR A 41 10.13 -2.25 0.45
C THR A 41 9.96 -1.14 1.47
N PHE A 42 8.99 -1.26 2.38
CA PHE A 42 8.75 -0.29 3.45
C PHE A 42 9.97 -0.12 4.35
N MET A 43 10.58 -1.23 4.79
CA MET A 43 11.76 -1.17 5.63
C MET A 43 12.94 -0.49 4.93
N ASN A 44 13.18 -0.79 3.65
CA ASN A 44 14.21 -0.10 2.87
C ASN A 44 13.95 1.41 2.78
N ALA A 45 12.69 1.80 2.50
CA ALA A 45 12.30 3.20 2.45
C ALA A 45 12.48 3.90 3.81
N LEU A 46 12.09 3.24 4.89
CA LEU A 46 12.26 3.76 6.25
C LEU A 46 13.73 3.97 6.61
N LEU A 47 14.62 3.04 6.22
CA LEU A 47 16.07 3.16 6.44
C LEU A 47 16.67 4.36 5.69
N ILE A 48 16.22 4.64 4.47
CA ILE A 48 16.72 5.75 3.66
C ILE A 48 16.21 7.10 4.17
N TYR A 49 14.91 7.20 4.44
CA TYR A 49 14.26 8.49 4.70
C TYR A 49 14.11 8.84 6.19
N SER A 50 14.30 7.88 7.09
CA SER A 50 14.36 8.07 8.55
C SER A 50 13.15 8.78 9.17
N GLY A 51 11.94 8.60 8.62
CA GLY A 51 10.72 9.15 9.21
C GLY A 51 9.54 9.19 8.25
N GLU A 52 8.34 9.38 8.81
CA GLU A 52 7.07 9.36 8.07
C GLU A 52 7.04 10.38 6.94
N HIS A 53 7.27 11.65 7.28
CA HIS A 53 7.16 12.76 6.35
C HIS A 53 8.11 12.59 5.15
N ASN A 54 9.38 12.33 5.42
CA ASN A 54 10.40 12.13 4.39
C ASN A 54 10.13 10.88 3.55
N MET A 55 9.68 9.79 4.18
CA MET A 55 9.35 8.55 3.46
C MET A 55 8.18 8.78 2.51
N LYS A 56 7.10 9.42 2.97
CA LYS A 56 5.93 9.74 2.14
C LYS A 56 6.32 10.68 0.99
N ALA A 57 7.10 11.72 1.26
CA ALA A 57 7.58 12.65 0.23
C ALA A 57 8.46 11.94 -0.82
N GLY A 58 9.43 11.14 -0.37
CA GLY A 58 10.34 10.39 -1.26
C GLY A 58 9.60 9.35 -2.10
N LEU A 59 8.69 8.58 -1.50
CA LEU A 59 7.86 7.62 -2.24
C LEU A 59 6.90 8.32 -3.20
N LYS A 60 6.28 9.44 -2.81
CA LYS A 60 5.41 10.23 -3.71
C LYS A 60 6.20 10.69 -4.94
N TYR A 61 7.42 11.20 -4.74
CA TYR A 61 8.31 11.59 -5.83
C TYR A 61 8.67 10.40 -6.74
N PHE A 62 9.14 9.28 -6.17
CA PHE A 62 9.46 8.08 -6.94
C PHE A 62 8.26 7.55 -7.73
N LEU A 63 7.07 7.51 -7.13
CA LEU A 63 5.86 7.03 -7.80
C LEU A 63 5.43 7.94 -8.96
N ARG A 64 5.75 9.24 -8.92
CA ARG A 64 5.52 10.17 -10.04
C ARG A 64 6.61 10.14 -11.10
N HIS A 65 7.86 9.94 -10.68
CA HIS A 65 9.04 10.01 -11.53
C HIS A 65 9.97 8.82 -11.29
N PRO A 66 9.52 7.59 -11.60
CA PRO A 66 10.30 6.40 -11.29
C PRO A 66 11.59 6.39 -12.12
N SER A 67 12.72 6.22 -11.43
CA SER A 67 14.03 5.98 -12.03
C SER A 67 14.80 4.97 -11.19
N LYS A 68 15.90 4.42 -11.73
CA LYS A 68 16.72 3.46 -10.97
C LYS A 68 17.43 4.14 -9.79
N GLU A 69 17.78 5.41 -9.97
CA GLU A 69 18.51 6.25 -9.02
C GLU A 69 17.60 6.72 -7.88
N THR A 70 16.30 6.92 -8.15
CA THR A 70 15.31 7.37 -7.16
C THR A 70 14.62 6.20 -6.44
N SER A 71 14.91 4.97 -6.86
CA SER A 71 14.35 3.75 -6.28
C SER A 71 14.99 3.42 -4.92
N VAL A 72 14.16 3.04 -3.96
CA VAL A 72 14.62 2.44 -2.69
C VAL A 72 15.20 1.03 -2.86
N MET A 73 14.98 0.43 -4.03
CA MET A 73 15.63 -0.80 -4.46
C MET A 73 16.89 -0.44 -5.25
N GLY A 74 18.06 -0.86 -4.76
CA GLY A 74 19.35 -0.61 -5.42
C GLY A 74 19.45 -1.26 -6.81
N GLU A 75 20.43 -0.84 -7.61
CA GLU A 75 20.55 -1.20 -9.03
C GLU A 75 20.48 -2.71 -9.33
N GLU A 76 21.02 -3.54 -8.42
CA GLU A 76 21.01 -5.01 -8.55
C GLU A 76 19.60 -5.58 -8.69
N TYR A 77 18.60 -4.97 -8.04
CA TYR A 77 17.21 -5.38 -8.12
C TYR A 77 16.69 -5.35 -9.56
N PHE A 78 17.14 -4.36 -10.35
CA PHE A 78 16.70 -4.14 -11.73
C PHE A 78 17.39 -5.04 -12.75
N LYS A 79 18.28 -5.96 -12.33
CA LYS A 79 18.74 -7.05 -13.20
C LYS A 79 17.63 -8.07 -13.48
N ASN A 80 16.74 -8.25 -12.52
CA ASN A 80 15.67 -9.27 -12.58
C ASN A 80 14.25 -8.66 -12.61
N HIS A 81 14.11 -7.38 -12.27
CA HIS A 81 12.82 -6.69 -12.21
C HIS A 81 12.82 -5.47 -13.12
N ARG A 82 11.65 -5.14 -13.67
CA ARG A 82 11.47 -3.94 -14.48
C ARG A 82 11.22 -2.73 -13.58
N LEU A 83 11.64 -1.56 -14.04
CA LEU A 83 11.22 -0.30 -13.45
C LEU A 83 9.72 -0.11 -13.67
N MET A 84 8.98 0.27 -12.63
CA MET A 84 7.54 0.50 -12.73
C MET A 84 7.23 1.77 -13.54
N PRO A 85 6.09 1.83 -14.24
CA PRO A 85 5.67 3.06 -14.90
C PRO A 85 5.27 4.15 -13.89
N PRO A 86 5.26 5.43 -14.29
CA PRO A 86 4.74 6.51 -13.47
C PRO A 86 3.29 6.25 -13.04
N SER A 87 2.97 6.61 -11.79
CA SER A 87 1.63 6.47 -11.20
C SER A 87 0.63 7.40 -11.88
N THR A 88 -0.53 6.84 -12.22
CA THR A 88 -1.68 7.54 -12.78
C THR A 88 -2.70 7.99 -11.72
N LEU A 89 -2.48 7.66 -10.45
CA LEU A 89 -3.38 8.06 -9.36
C LEU A 89 -3.45 9.58 -9.22
N SER A 90 -4.58 10.11 -8.78
CA SER A 90 -4.65 11.51 -8.35
C SER A 90 -3.76 11.75 -7.13
N ASP A 91 -3.40 13.01 -6.86
CA ASP A 91 -2.56 13.32 -5.69
C ASP A 91 -3.22 12.87 -4.38
N ARG A 92 -4.55 13.05 -4.26
CA ARG A 92 -5.32 12.60 -3.11
C ARG A 92 -5.26 11.08 -2.93
N GLU A 93 -5.49 10.31 -3.99
CA GLU A 93 -5.44 8.83 -3.92
C GLU A 93 -4.05 8.32 -3.57
N LEU A 94 -3.01 9.00 -4.06
CA LEU A 94 -1.62 8.67 -3.77
C LEU A 94 -1.27 8.98 -2.31
N GLU A 95 -1.72 10.11 -1.78
CA GLU A 95 -1.57 10.46 -0.35
C GLU A 95 -2.29 9.45 0.55
N GLU A 96 -3.56 9.15 0.26
CA GLU A 96 -4.34 8.14 0.97
C GLU A 96 -3.64 6.76 0.96
N ALA A 97 -3.09 6.36 -0.18
CA ALA A 97 -2.37 5.08 -0.30
C ALA A 97 -1.08 5.06 0.54
N LEU A 98 -0.33 6.17 0.58
CA LEU A 98 0.90 6.28 1.35
C LEU A 98 0.63 6.36 2.86
N ASP A 99 -0.46 6.99 3.26
CA ASP A 99 -0.94 7.02 4.64
C ASP A 99 -1.31 5.61 5.13
N GLU A 100 -2.14 4.91 4.34
CA GLU A 100 -2.49 3.50 4.61
C GLU A 100 -1.26 2.60 4.66
N TYR A 101 -0.29 2.81 3.77
CA TYR A 101 0.95 2.05 3.73
C TYR A 101 1.80 2.25 4.99
N TRP A 102 1.92 3.51 5.45
CA TRP A 102 2.61 3.84 6.69
C TRP A 102 1.97 3.19 7.91
N GLU A 103 0.66 3.37 8.09
CA GLU A 103 -0.05 2.80 9.24
C GLU A 103 0.06 1.28 9.31
N ARG A 104 0.07 0.63 8.15
CA ARG A 104 0.19 -0.82 8.06
C ARG A 104 1.54 -1.33 8.54
N TYR A 105 2.64 -0.71 8.10
CA TYR A 105 3.98 -1.28 8.29
C TYR A 105 4.88 -0.52 9.28
N LYS A 106 4.48 0.67 9.77
CA LYS A 106 5.27 1.42 10.76
C LYS A 106 5.64 0.53 11.95
N VAL A 107 6.90 0.63 12.35
CA VAL A 107 7.45 -0.09 13.52
C VAL A 107 7.69 0.84 14.71
N ILE A 108 7.67 2.16 14.47
CA ILE A 108 7.76 3.17 15.53
C ILE A 108 6.59 2.97 16.50
N GLY A 109 6.90 2.82 17.78
CA GLY A 109 5.92 2.53 18.84
C GLY A 109 5.43 1.08 18.88
N ARG A 110 5.98 0.17 18.06
CA ARG A 110 5.64 -1.27 18.06
C ARG A 110 6.78 -2.17 18.54
N LEU A 111 7.98 -1.62 18.74
CA LEU A 111 9.12 -2.33 19.33
C LEU A 111 9.00 -2.24 20.86
N ARG A 112 9.11 -3.39 21.54
CA ARG A 112 9.16 -3.52 23.01
C ARG A 112 10.54 -3.98 23.43
#